data_AF-A0A9N8Q133-F1
#
_entry.id   AF-A0A9N8Q133-F1
#
_cell.length_a   1.000
_cell.length_b   1.000
_cell.length_c   1.000
_cell.angle_alpha   90.00
_cell.angle_beta   90.00
_cell.angle_gamma   90.00
#
_symmetry.space_group_name_H-M   'P 1'
#
loop_
_entity.id
_entity.type
_entity.pdbx_description
1 polymer ?
#
loop_
_entity_poly.entity_id
_entity_poly.type
_entity_poly.pdbx_seq_one_letter_code
_entity_poly.pdbx_strand_id
1 'polypeptide(L)'
;MHHTSRSGSGARAQRGDYSHSAVRPRCSMAARVTLASLALLATAYLAHAQDAIIYVDASNRTHSRLSVRESQKELESLVTDLQATKADAQLLYIDFASRAGNDLKTFLRNMTGFADNIMDKVDADDRYNNTDECWTKFEYRTKKIEHDARKAAVFSGDNHHKFLMGHMIVFRMHLNKSEDYLKRCDKVTRSCDNCETTPRIKRWRRLALDEIHRVREDMPFTRRSYRDLVSHARRKLNHLRKQAINRARDAVEDYKYCLRRGTEQTTKSLVHKFETDAATSRTLQEYDKNQMRSWADTAQVQRLEACVQYRLQMIKHQEHNFKSDRNAKWNDCLYAHRNDTRQASTQYHGNEQQCLRQAASEDVEQKENVKLWEKEISKWRKGYRYIINLCRDENPENKYMAEQCVVRYMQNDKYDELIHRLLQLKQVAMTGLQDYYSSSQAALDRCLNASLSQYLDRVRAVMNVLNKCYSIT
;
A
#
# COMPACT_ATOMS: atom_id res chain seq x y z
N MET A 1 16.26 -43.33 -40.02
CA MET A 1 15.94 -44.68 -39.50
C MET A 1 14.75 -44.56 -38.55
N HIS A 2 13.78 -45.46 -38.74
CA HIS A 2 12.53 -45.69 -38.00
C HIS A 2 12.71 -45.72 -36.46
N HIS A 3 11.75 -45.52 -35.54
CA HIS A 3 10.30 -45.80 -35.40
C HIS A 3 9.75 -44.88 -34.26
N THR A 4 8.59 -44.22 -34.36
CA THR A 4 7.26 -44.56 -33.76
C THR A 4 7.30 -45.22 -32.36
N SER A 5 6.50 -44.90 -31.33
CA SER A 5 5.10 -44.48 -31.23
C SER A 5 4.64 -44.25 -29.77
N ARG A 6 3.58 -43.42 -29.60
CA ARG A 6 2.43 -43.49 -28.61
C ARG A 6 2.73 -43.37 -27.10
N SER A 7 1.87 -42.90 -26.19
CA SER A 7 0.53 -42.25 -26.08
C SER A 7 0.27 -42.15 -24.55
N GLY A 8 -0.47 -41.24 -23.92
CA GLY A 8 -1.35 -40.15 -24.35
C GLY A 8 -1.95 -39.42 -23.12
N SER A 9 -2.96 -38.58 -23.41
CA SER A 9 -4.06 -38.08 -22.54
C SER A 9 -3.70 -37.26 -21.27
N GLY A 10 -4.20 -36.03 -21.06
CA GLY A 10 -5.20 -35.25 -21.79
C GLY A 10 -5.19 -33.77 -21.38
N ALA A 11 -5.51 -32.92 -22.34
CA ALA A 11 -5.68 -31.48 -22.18
C ALA A 11 -7.17 -31.13 -22.29
N ARG A 12 -7.68 -30.29 -21.38
CA ARG A 12 -9.04 -29.76 -21.42
C ARG A 12 -8.96 -28.28 -21.80
N ALA A 13 -9.37 -27.97 -23.03
CA ALA A 13 -9.57 -26.61 -23.52
C ALA A 13 -11.05 -26.21 -23.37
N GLN A 14 -11.32 -24.97 -22.98
CA GLN A 14 -12.63 -24.33 -23.06
C GLN A 14 -12.56 -23.19 -24.10
N ARG A 15 -13.21 -23.40 -25.24
CA ARG A 15 -13.89 -22.38 -26.06
C ARG A 15 -15.38 -22.75 -25.98
N GLY A 16 -16.33 -21.85 -25.87
CA GLY A 16 -16.48 -20.62 -26.66
C GLY A 16 -17.43 -20.92 -27.82
N ASP A 17 -18.47 -20.10 -27.94
CA ASP A 17 -19.49 -19.96 -29.00
C ASP A 17 -20.87 -20.61 -28.74
N TYR A 18 -21.95 -19.82 -28.58
CA TYR A 18 -22.70 -19.01 -29.60
C TYR A 18 -23.31 -19.96 -30.67
N SER A 19 -24.58 -19.97 -31.06
CA SER A 19 -25.74 -19.06 -31.02
C SER A 19 -26.98 -19.89 -31.41
N HIS A 20 -28.21 -19.53 -31.02
CA HIS A 20 -29.31 -19.02 -31.87
C HIS A 20 -30.58 -19.77 -31.41
N SER A 21 -31.84 -19.33 -31.47
CA SER A 21 -32.52 -18.12 -31.93
C SER A 21 -34.00 -18.28 -31.57
N ALA A 22 -34.67 -17.23 -31.09
CA ALA A 22 -36.10 -16.92 -31.27
C ALA A 22 -36.44 -15.66 -30.42
N VAL A 23 -36.22 -14.43 -30.89
CA VAL A 23 -37.14 -13.61 -31.74
C VAL A 23 -38.56 -13.59 -31.15
N ARG A 24 -38.86 -12.69 -30.20
CA ARG A 24 -39.45 -11.32 -30.34
C ARG A 24 -40.81 -11.29 -31.06
N PRO A 25 -41.81 -10.61 -30.46
CA PRO A 25 -41.99 -9.17 -30.73
C PRO A 25 -42.14 -8.34 -29.44
N ARG A 26 -41.44 -7.19 -29.33
CA ARG A 26 -41.93 -5.82 -29.60
C ARG A 26 -43.07 -5.35 -28.69
N CYS A 27 -42.73 -4.45 -27.76
CA CYS A 27 -43.42 -3.18 -27.44
C CYS A 27 -42.47 -2.39 -26.52
N SER A 28 -41.70 -1.46 -27.09
CA SER A 28 -42.01 -0.04 -27.25
C SER A 28 -41.88 0.75 -25.95
N MET A 29 -40.96 1.70 -26.02
CA MET A 29 -40.66 2.71 -25.03
C MET A 29 -41.86 3.62 -24.73
N ALA A 30 -41.75 4.31 -23.60
CA ALA A 30 -42.33 5.62 -23.38
C ALA A 30 -43.87 5.70 -23.35
N ALA A 31 -44.52 5.14 -22.32
CA ALA A 31 -45.93 5.48 -22.02
C ALA A 31 -46.35 5.12 -20.56
N ARG A 32 -45.53 5.41 -19.54
CA ARG A 32 -45.94 5.21 -18.13
C ARG A 32 -45.82 6.43 -17.22
N VAL A 33 -45.67 7.62 -17.81
CA VAL A 33 -45.72 8.90 -17.07
C VAL A 33 -46.84 9.83 -17.61
N THR A 34 -47.66 9.38 -18.56
CA THR A 34 -48.73 10.18 -19.21
C THR A 34 -50.13 9.57 -19.10
N LEU A 35 -50.39 8.69 -18.11
CA LEU A 35 -51.72 8.11 -17.85
C LEU A 35 -52.27 8.35 -16.42
N ALA A 36 -51.59 9.17 -15.62
CA ALA A 36 -52.16 9.71 -14.37
C ALA A 36 -52.70 11.15 -14.54
N SER A 37 -52.45 11.79 -15.69
CA SER A 37 -52.81 13.19 -15.95
C SER A 37 -54.10 13.37 -16.77
N LEU A 38 -54.72 12.29 -17.26
CA LEU A 38 -56.00 12.33 -18.00
C LEU A 38 -57.21 11.83 -17.20
N ALA A 39 -57.00 11.13 -16.07
CA ALA A 39 -58.08 10.75 -15.15
C ALA A 39 -58.52 11.92 -14.23
N LEU A 40 -57.75 13.01 -14.15
CA LEU A 40 -58.12 14.23 -13.44
C LEU A 40 -58.77 15.30 -14.34
N LEU A 41 -58.90 15.05 -15.65
CA LEU A 41 -59.55 15.97 -16.60
C LEU A 41 -60.92 15.47 -17.10
N ALA A 42 -61.29 14.21 -16.84
CA ALA A 42 -62.60 13.66 -17.19
C ALA A 42 -63.65 13.77 -16.06
N THR A 43 -63.25 14.10 -14.83
CA THR A 43 -64.18 14.40 -13.72
C THR A 43 -64.53 15.89 -13.62
N ALA A 44 -63.99 16.74 -14.50
CA ALA A 44 -64.31 18.16 -14.56
C ALA A 44 -65.41 18.53 -15.58
N TYR A 45 -65.94 17.57 -16.35
CA TYR A 45 -66.94 17.82 -17.40
C TYR A 45 -68.35 17.24 -17.15
N LEU A 46 -68.63 16.69 -15.96
CA LEU A 46 -69.96 16.19 -15.57
C LEU A 46 -70.54 16.86 -14.31
N ALA A 47 -70.13 18.10 -14.03
CA ALA A 47 -70.79 18.97 -13.03
C ALA A 47 -71.13 20.36 -13.62
N HIS A 48 -71.52 20.40 -14.89
CA HIS A 48 -72.19 21.54 -15.52
C HIS A 48 -73.55 21.08 -16.05
N ALA A 49 -74.49 20.93 -15.13
CA ALA A 49 -75.94 20.98 -15.34
C ALA A 49 -76.62 20.59 -14.03
N GLN A 50 -76.48 21.41 -13.00
CA GLN A 50 -77.55 21.56 -12.03
C GLN A 50 -77.93 23.02 -12.07
N ASP A 51 -79.15 23.26 -12.51
CA ASP A 51 -79.84 24.53 -12.38
C ASP A 51 -79.74 24.98 -10.93
N ALA A 52 -78.78 25.85 -10.66
CA ALA A 52 -78.82 26.68 -9.49
C ALA A 52 -79.92 27.72 -9.74
N ILE A 53 -81.16 27.34 -9.41
CA ILE A 53 -82.23 28.28 -9.14
C ILE A 53 -81.70 29.20 -8.04
N ILE A 54 -81.30 30.41 -8.44
CA ILE A 54 -80.97 31.47 -7.52
C ILE A 54 -82.29 31.86 -6.85
N TYR A 55 -82.52 31.39 -5.63
CA TYR A 55 -83.37 32.11 -4.71
C TYR A 55 -82.66 33.44 -4.44
N VAL A 56 -83.10 34.48 -5.15
CA VAL A 56 -82.85 35.86 -4.73
C VAL A 56 -83.71 36.06 -3.49
N ASP A 57 -83.18 35.67 -2.34
CA ASP A 57 -83.64 36.24 -1.09
C ASP A 57 -83.15 37.70 -1.08
N ALA A 58 -83.97 38.58 -1.65
CA ALA A 58 -83.90 40.01 -1.45
C ALA A 58 -84.27 40.31 0.00
N SER A 59 -83.47 39.81 0.94
CA SER A 59 -83.51 40.29 2.30
C SER A 59 -82.96 41.71 2.27
N ASN A 60 -83.90 42.65 2.35
CA ASN A 60 -83.69 44.04 2.67
C ASN A 60 -82.72 44.16 3.86
N ARG A 61 -81.43 44.31 3.58
CA ARG A 61 -80.47 44.89 4.50
C ARG A 61 -79.98 46.19 3.89
N THR A 62 -80.74 47.23 4.21
CA THR A 62 -80.23 48.60 4.42
C THR A 62 -79.09 48.98 3.47
N HIS A 63 -79.44 49.52 2.30
CA HIS A 63 -78.56 50.44 1.58
C HIS A 63 -78.33 51.67 2.47
N SER A 64 -77.40 51.56 3.42
CA SER A 64 -76.73 52.73 3.97
C SER A 64 -76.07 53.39 2.77
N ARG A 65 -76.56 54.57 2.37
CA ARG A 65 -75.80 55.48 1.51
C ARG A 65 -74.52 55.78 2.26
N LEU A 66 -73.49 54.96 2.04
CA LEU A 66 -72.16 55.25 2.54
C LEU A 66 -71.80 56.60 1.95
N SER A 67 -71.59 57.57 2.84
CA SER A 67 -71.05 58.87 2.43
C SER A 67 -69.74 58.64 1.68
N VAL A 68 -69.38 59.52 0.75
CA VAL A 68 -68.08 59.47 0.05
C VAL A 68 -66.93 59.27 1.07
N ARG A 69 -67.05 59.91 2.24
CA ARG A 69 -66.10 59.76 3.36
C ARG A 69 -65.96 58.34 3.93
N GLU A 70 -67.01 57.53 3.95
CA GLU A 70 -66.94 56.13 4.42
C GLU A 70 -66.37 55.19 3.35
N SER A 71 -66.65 55.48 2.08
CA SER A 71 -66.06 54.74 0.95
C SER A 71 -64.55 55.00 0.85
N GLN A 72 -64.08 56.19 1.19
CA GLN A 72 -62.66 56.51 1.23
C GLN A 72 -61.94 55.78 2.39
N LYS A 73 -62.55 55.73 3.58
CA LYS A 73 -62.03 54.97 4.74
C LYS A 73 -61.90 53.47 4.47
N GLU A 74 -62.84 52.88 3.73
CA GLU A 74 -62.77 51.47 3.33
C GLU A 74 -61.55 51.19 2.44
N LEU A 75 -61.22 52.11 1.52
CA LEU A 75 -60.05 51.99 0.66
C LEU A 75 -58.74 52.09 1.46
N GLU A 76 -58.66 53.02 2.40
CA GLU A 76 -57.51 53.17 3.32
C GLU A 76 -57.31 51.91 4.18
N SER A 77 -58.40 51.34 4.71
CA SER A 77 -58.38 50.08 5.45
C SER A 77 -57.83 48.93 4.58
N LEU A 78 -58.28 48.84 3.33
CA LEU A 78 -57.87 47.77 2.41
C LEU A 78 -56.40 47.88 1.98
N VAL A 79 -55.91 49.11 1.78
CA VAL A 79 -54.48 49.38 1.55
C VAL A 79 -53.65 48.98 2.77
N THR A 80 -54.13 49.30 3.97
CA THR A 80 -53.48 48.90 5.24
C THR A 80 -53.43 47.38 5.38
N ASP A 81 -54.54 46.69 5.08
CA ASP A 81 -54.63 45.23 5.09
C ASP A 81 -53.67 44.56 4.10
N LEU A 82 -53.55 45.13 2.90
CA LEU A 82 -52.60 44.67 1.89
C LEU A 82 -51.16 44.79 2.40
N GLN A 83 -50.79 45.93 2.96
CA GLN A 83 -49.43 46.15 3.47
C GLN A 83 -49.12 45.26 4.68
N ALA A 84 -50.07 45.09 5.60
CA ALA A 84 -49.92 44.17 6.72
C ALA A 84 -49.71 42.72 6.24
N THR A 85 -50.50 42.27 5.26
CA THR A 85 -50.38 40.90 4.72
C THR A 85 -49.07 40.70 3.95
N LYS A 86 -48.59 41.73 3.23
CA LYS A 86 -47.24 41.73 2.61
C LYS A 86 -46.15 41.60 3.65
N ALA A 87 -46.21 42.39 4.72
CA ALA A 87 -45.23 42.34 5.81
C ALA A 87 -45.22 40.95 6.48
N ASP A 88 -46.39 40.37 6.77
CA ASP A 88 -46.50 39.05 7.37
C ASP A 88 -45.92 37.93 6.50
N ALA A 89 -46.18 37.97 5.19
CA ALA A 89 -45.60 37.02 4.24
C ALA A 89 -44.07 37.15 4.15
N GLN A 90 -43.56 38.38 4.14
CA GLN A 90 -42.12 38.64 4.15
C GLN A 90 -41.46 38.16 5.45
N LEU A 91 -42.06 38.46 6.60
CA LEU A 91 -41.57 38.02 7.90
C LEU A 91 -41.49 36.50 7.99
N LEU A 92 -42.50 35.78 7.47
CA LEU A 92 -42.49 34.32 7.42
C LEU A 92 -41.29 33.77 6.64
N TYR A 93 -41.00 34.35 5.48
CA TYR A 93 -39.86 33.94 4.67
C TYR A 93 -38.52 34.25 5.34
N ILE A 94 -38.38 35.44 5.93
CA ILE A 94 -37.16 35.87 6.63
C ILE A 94 -36.89 34.95 7.85
N ASP A 95 -37.92 34.64 8.65
CA ASP A 95 -37.78 33.71 9.78
C ASP A 95 -37.31 32.33 9.30
N PHE A 96 -37.85 31.81 8.19
CA PHE A 96 -37.36 30.55 7.65
C PHE A 96 -35.91 30.62 7.15
N ALA A 97 -35.61 31.59 6.29
CA ALA A 97 -34.29 31.72 5.69
C ALA A 97 -33.22 31.87 6.77
N SER A 98 -33.53 32.60 7.85
CA SER A 98 -32.64 32.73 9.01
C SER A 98 -32.46 31.41 9.76
N ARG A 99 -33.53 30.68 10.11
CA ARG A 99 -33.42 29.43 10.89
C ARG A 99 -32.79 28.29 10.11
N ALA A 100 -33.33 27.99 8.92
CA ALA A 100 -32.81 26.91 8.08
C ALA A 100 -31.38 27.22 7.60
N GLY A 101 -31.11 28.49 7.28
CA GLY A 101 -29.76 28.96 6.93
C GLY A 101 -28.77 28.82 8.09
N ASN A 102 -29.16 29.18 9.30
CA ASN A 102 -28.30 29.05 10.49
C ASN A 102 -27.99 27.59 10.84
N ASP A 103 -28.98 26.70 10.78
CA ASP A 103 -28.78 25.27 11.03
C ASP A 103 -27.82 24.66 9.99
N LEU A 104 -28.02 24.99 8.70
CA LEU A 104 -27.14 24.54 7.62
C LEU A 104 -25.71 25.11 7.77
N LYS A 105 -25.59 26.42 8.04
CA LYS A 105 -24.30 27.08 8.26
C LYS A 105 -23.53 26.44 9.40
N THR A 106 -24.20 26.14 10.51
CA THR A 106 -23.61 25.46 11.67
C THR A 106 -23.15 24.06 11.30
N PHE A 107 -23.97 23.30 10.56
CA PHE A 107 -23.57 21.98 10.07
C PHE A 107 -22.33 22.04 9.17
N LEU A 108 -22.30 22.95 8.20
CA LEU A 108 -21.18 23.08 7.26
C LEU A 108 -19.90 23.49 7.98
N ARG A 109 -19.99 24.39 8.97
CA ARG A 109 -18.85 24.75 9.82
C ARG A 109 -18.32 23.54 10.57
N ASN A 110 -19.19 22.73 11.15
CA ASN A 110 -18.79 21.51 11.87
C ASN A 110 -18.20 20.43 10.96
N MET A 111 -18.62 20.38 9.70
CA MET A 111 -18.08 19.43 8.73
C MET A 111 -16.78 19.91 8.06
N THR A 112 -16.47 21.21 8.10
CA THR A 112 -15.25 21.74 7.52
C THR A 112 -14.05 21.35 8.38
N GLY A 113 -13.07 20.67 7.80
CA GLY A 113 -11.95 20.11 8.55
C GLY A 113 -12.34 18.90 9.40
N PHE A 114 -13.51 18.28 9.13
CA PHE A 114 -13.90 17.03 9.77
C PHE A 114 -12.90 15.93 9.42
N ALA A 115 -12.45 15.86 8.17
CA ALA A 115 -11.48 14.86 7.75
C ALA A 115 -10.15 15.02 8.49
N ASP A 116 -9.63 16.25 8.56
CA ASP A 116 -8.38 16.56 9.23
C ASP A 116 -8.43 16.21 10.72
N ASN A 117 -9.52 16.57 11.41
CA ASN A 117 -9.75 16.18 12.80
C ASN A 117 -9.78 14.66 13.04
N ILE A 118 -10.25 13.87 12.07
CA ILE A 118 -10.24 12.40 12.17
C ILE A 118 -8.82 11.88 11.95
N MET A 119 -8.12 12.38 10.94
CA MET A 119 -6.73 12.02 10.67
C MET A 119 -5.81 12.37 11.85
N ASP A 120 -6.06 13.50 12.52
CA ASP A 120 -5.29 13.94 13.69
C ASP A 120 -5.52 13.09 14.94
N LYS A 121 -6.63 12.36 15.02
CA LYS A 121 -6.94 11.45 16.13
C LYS A 121 -6.38 10.06 15.96
N VAL A 122 -5.82 9.74 14.79
CA VAL A 122 -5.12 8.47 14.58
C VAL A 122 -3.75 8.58 15.26
N ASP A 123 -3.43 7.55 16.05
CA ASP A 123 -2.22 7.47 16.89
C ASP A 123 -0.96 7.81 16.09
N ALA A 124 -0.05 8.59 16.66
CA ALA A 124 1.15 9.05 15.96
C ALA A 124 2.05 7.87 15.52
N ASP A 125 2.07 6.79 16.29
CA ASP A 125 2.80 5.56 15.99
C ASP A 125 2.23 4.83 14.76
N ASP A 126 0.93 4.97 14.46
CA ASP A 126 0.29 4.38 13.28
C ASP A 126 0.63 5.18 12.00
N ARG A 127 1.07 6.45 12.10
CA ARG A 127 1.42 7.31 10.95
C ARG A 127 2.82 7.07 10.38
N TYR A 128 3.40 5.89 10.60
CA TYR A 128 4.83 5.63 10.35
C TYR A 128 5.25 5.66 8.87
N ASN A 129 4.30 5.77 7.92
CA ASN A 129 4.60 6.11 6.53
C ASN A 129 3.40 6.76 5.84
N ASN A 130 3.43 8.09 5.67
CA ASN A 130 2.44 8.83 4.87
C ASN A 130 2.45 8.44 3.38
N THR A 131 3.39 7.60 2.95
CA THR A 131 3.50 7.01 1.60
C THR A 131 2.94 5.58 1.51
N ASP A 132 2.42 5.03 2.60
CA ASP A 132 1.80 3.71 2.60
C ASP A 132 0.47 3.71 1.82
N GLU A 133 0.21 2.63 1.09
CA GLU A 133 -1.03 2.42 0.33
C GLU A 133 -2.25 2.47 1.27
N CYS A 134 -2.10 1.93 2.49
CA CYS A 134 -3.11 1.97 3.54
C CYS A 134 -3.48 3.41 3.94
N TRP A 135 -2.48 4.28 4.14
CA TRP A 135 -2.70 5.69 4.52
C TRP A 135 -3.39 6.48 3.41
N THR A 136 -2.91 6.34 2.17
CA THR A 136 -3.49 7.01 1.00
C THR A 136 -4.97 6.67 0.83
N LYS A 137 -5.34 5.40 1.01
CA LYS A 137 -6.73 4.92 0.94
C LYS A 137 -7.57 5.47 2.09
N PHE A 138 -7.01 5.55 3.31
CA PHE A 138 -7.67 6.12 4.48
C PHE A 138 -7.95 7.61 4.31
N GLU A 139 -6.94 8.39 3.90
CA GLU A 139 -7.05 9.82 3.64
C GLU A 139 -8.14 10.10 2.60
N TYR A 140 -8.09 9.41 1.46
CA TYR A 140 -9.09 9.57 0.39
C TYR A 140 -10.51 9.30 0.89
N ARG A 141 -10.71 8.21 1.64
CA ARG A 141 -12.03 7.84 2.17
C ARG A 141 -12.55 8.88 3.16
N THR A 142 -11.68 9.39 4.02
CA THR A 142 -12.05 10.37 5.05
C THR A 142 -12.43 11.72 4.41
N LYS A 143 -11.64 12.21 3.45
CA LYS A 143 -11.97 13.40 2.66
C LYS A 143 -13.26 13.23 1.86
N LYS A 144 -13.50 12.05 1.30
CA LYS A 144 -14.75 11.74 0.59
C LYS A 144 -15.97 11.78 1.51
N ILE A 145 -15.87 11.29 2.75
CA ILE A 145 -16.96 11.34 3.74
C ILE A 145 -17.35 12.80 4.04
N GLU A 146 -16.36 13.67 4.28
CA GLU A 146 -16.60 15.10 4.49
C GLU A 146 -17.31 15.72 3.28
N HIS A 147 -16.77 15.51 2.08
CA HIS A 147 -17.31 16.06 0.85
C HIS A 147 -18.76 15.60 0.59
N ASP A 148 -19.04 14.30 0.73
CA ASP A 148 -20.37 13.73 0.52
C ASP A 148 -21.39 14.29 1.52
N ALA A 149 -21.00 14.44 2.79
CA ALA A 149 -21.88 15.00 3.83
C ALA A 149 -22.20 16.48 3.59
N ARG A 150 -21.20 17.28 3.20
CA ARG A 150 -21.39 18.70 2.84
C ARG A 150 -22.30 18.84 1.62
N LYS A 151 -22.04 18.07 0.56
CA LYS A 151 -22.86 18.09 -0.66
C LYS A 151 -24.31 17.71 -0.38
N ALA A 152 -24.54 16.67 0.42
CA ALA A 152 -25.89 16.24 0.80
C ALA A 152 -26.63 17.29 1.66
N ALA A 153 -25.91 18.00 2.54
CA ALA A 153 -26.48 19.06 3.36
C ALA A 153 -26.88 20.29 2.53
N VAL A 154 -26.02 20.74 1.61
CA VAL A 154 -26.33 21.84 0.68
C VAL A 154 -27.53 21.49 -0.20
N PHE A 155 -27.54 20.29 -0.79
CA PHE A 155 -28.67 19.82 -1.59
C PHE A 155 -29.98 19.79 -0.80
N SER A 156 -29.92 19.37 0.46
CA SER A 156 -31.09 19.42 1.36
C SER A 156 -31.56 20.86 1.56
N GLY A 157 -30.64 21.78 1.89
CA GLY A 157 -30.93 23.20 2.11
C GLY A 157 -31.57 23.86 0.89
N ASP A 158 -31.05 23.59 -0.32
CA ASP A 158 -31.58 24.12 -1.58
C ASP A 158 -33.02 23.64 -1.83
N ASN A 159 -33.29 22.36 -1.57
CA ASN A 159 -34.64 21.80 -1.76
C ASN A 159 -35.63 22.40 -0.75
N HIS A 160 -35.22 22.57 0.50
CA HIS A 160 -36.04 23.22 1.53
C HIS A 160 -36.31 24.69 1.17
N HIS A 161 -35.30 25.41 0.68
CA HIS A 161 -35.44 26.78 0.21
C HIS A 161 -36.42 26.90 -0.96
N LYS A 162 -36.25 26.06 -2.00
CA LYS A 162 -37.12 26.04 -3.17
C LYS A 162 -38.58 25.75 -2.81
N PHE A 163 -38.81 24.83 -1.87
CA PHE A 163 -40.15 24.51 -1.40
C PHE A 163 -40.86 25.73 -0.80
N LEU A 164 -40.22 26.45 0.13
CA LEU A 164 -40.85 27.62 0.73
C LEU A 164 -40.96 28.79 -0.26
N MET A 165 -39.97 28.96 -1.14
CA MET A 165 -40.01 29.98 -2.20
C MET A 165 -41.24 29.80 -3.09
N GLY A 166 -41.66 28.56 -3.37
CA GLY A 166 -42.89 28.27 -4.10
C GLY A 166 -44.13 28.91 -3.45
N HIS A 167 -44.29 28.79 -2.13
CA HIS A 167 -45.38 29.46 -1.41
C HIS A 167 -45.28 30.99 -1.49
N MET A 168 -44.07 31.54 -1.40
CA MET A 168 -43.87 32.99 -1.47
C MET A 168 -44.20 33.57 -2.84
N ILE A 169 -43.92 32.83 -3.92
CA ILE A 169 -44.30 33.22 -5.28
C ILE A 169 -45.83 33.28 -5.41
N VAL A 170 -46.55 32.29 -4.88
CA VAL A 170 -48.01 32.27 -4.88
C VAL A 170 -48.57 33.45 -4.08
N PHE A 171 -48.06 33.71 -2.86
CA PHE A 171 -48.46 34.88 -2.08
C PHE A 171 -48.22 36.19 -2.82
N ARG A 172 -47.04 36.35 -3.44
CA ARG A 172 -46.71 37.53 -4.23
C ARG A 172 -47.66 37.72 -5.41
N MET A 173 -48.05 36.66 -6.10
CA MET A 173 -49.00 36.72 -7.21
C MET A 173 -50.36 37.28 -6.76
N HIS A 174 -50.92 36.75 -5.67
CA HIS A 174 -52.20 37.23 -5.14
C HIS A 174 -52.11 38.68 -4.63
N LEU A 175 -51.06 39.02 -3.87
CA LEU A 175 -50.87 40.37 -3.34
C LEU A 175 -50.62 41.42 -4.43
N ASN A 176 -49.89 41.07 -5.49
CA ASN A 176 -49.72 41.95 -6.65
C ASN A 176 -51.06 42.17 -7.37
N LYS A 177 -51.88 41.13 -7.51
CA LYS A 177 -53.20 41.22 -8.12
C LYS A 177 -54.14 42.13 -7.30
N SER A 178 -54.12 42.02 -5.97
CA SER A 178 -54.82 42.96 -5.08
C SER A 178 -54.32 44.39 -5.27
N GLU A 179 -53.00 44.59 -5.34
CA GLU A 179 -52.39 45.90 -5.55
C GLU A 179 -52.83 46.54 -6.88
N ASP A 180 -52.91 45.75 -7.95
CA ASP A 180 -53.35 46.22 -9.27
C ASP A 180 -54.81 46.67 -9.25
N TYR A 181 -55.69 45.94 -8.56
CA TYR A 181 -57.08 46.37 -8.36
C TYR A 181 -57.16 47.70 -7.59
N LEU A 182 -56.36 47.85 -6.52
CA LEU A 182 -56.32 49.09 -5.74
C LEU A 182 -55.78 50.27 -6.53
N LYS A 183 -54.71 50.07 -7.33
CA LYS A 183 -54.18 51.11 -8.25
C LYS A 183 -55.21 51.54 -9.28
N ARG A 184 -56.02 50.61 -9.81
CA ARG A 184 -57.13 50.93 -10.72
C ARG A 184 -58.23 51.73 -10.03
N CYS A 185 -58.56 51.40 -8.79
CA CYS A 185 -59.49 52.19 -7.98
C CYS A 185 -58.96 53.62 -7.81
N ASP A 186 -57.72 53.76 -7.31
CA ASP A 186 -57.07 55.05 -7.04
C ASP A 186 -56.98 55.93 -8.30
N LYS A 187 -56.62 55.34 -9.46
CA LYS A 187 -56.58 56.06 -10.74
C LYS A 187 -57.94 56.65 -11.14
N VAL A 188 -59.03 55.92 -10.91
CA VAL A 188 -60.39 56.37 -11.28
C VAL A 188 -60.93 57.37 -10.27
N THR A 189 -60.69 57.17 -8.97
CA THR A 189 -61.16 58.09 -7.91
C THR A 189 -60.45 59.43 -7.96
N ARG A 190 -59.16 59.49 -8.32
CA ARG A 190 -58.44 60.76 -8.51
C ARG A 190 -58.99 61.65 -9.63
N SER A 191 -59.68 61.06 -10.60
CA SER A 191 -60.25 61.78 -11.76
C SER A 191 -61.73 62.15 -11.60
N CYS A 192 -62.36 61.86 -10.45
CA CYS A 192 -63.81 61.99 -10.29
C CYS A 192 -64.25 62.08 -8.82
N ASP A 193 -64.92 63.18 -8.46
CA ASP A 193 -65.29 63.51 -7.06
C ASP A 193 -66.39 62.62 -6.45
N ASN A 194 -67.16 61.87 -7.25
CA ASN A 194 -68.27 61.01 -6.77
C ASN A 194 -68.20 59.56 -7.26
N CYS A 195 -67.07 59.14 -7.85
CA CYS A 195 -66.98 57.81 -8.46
C CYS A 195 -66.82 56.65 -7.45
N GLU A 196 -66.55 56.94 -6.18
CA GLU A 196 -66.30 55.93 -5.14
C GLU A 196 -67.46 54.96 -4.92
N THR A 197 -68.69 55.42 -5.15
CA THR A 197 -69.90 54.60 -4.95
C THR A 197 -70.27 53.75 -6.17
N THR A 198 -69.53 53.87 -7.28
CA THR A 198 -69.83 53.15 -8.52
C THR A 198 -69.72 51.63 -8.35
N PRO A 199 -70.61 50.83 -8.97
CA PRO A 199 -70.55 49.37 -8.88
C PRO A 199 -69.21 48.77 -9.33
N ARG A 200 -68.53 49.44 -10.27
CA ARG A 200 -67.22 49.04 -10.80
C ARG A 200 -66.12 49.13 -9.74
N ILE A 201 -66.04 50.23 -9.00
CA ILE A 201 -65.05 50.41 -7.93
C ILE A 201 -65.33 49.44 -6.77
N LYS A 202 -66.60 49.29 -6.38
CA LYS A 202 -67.00 48.29 -5.37
C LYS A 202 -66.62 46.86 -5.78
N ARG A 203 -66.72 46.52 -7.07
CA ARG A 203 -66.26 45.21 -7.58
C ARG A 203 -64.76 45.03 -7.44
N TRP A 204 -63.96 46.02 -7.81
CA TRP A 204 -62.50 45.92 -7.67
C TRP A 204 -62.03 45.86 -6.21
N ARG A 205 -62.68 46.60 -5.31
CA ARG A 205 -62.39 46.51 -3.86
C ARG A 205 -62.69 45.12 -3.32
N ARG A 206 -63.85 44.53 -3.66
CA ARG A 206 -64.17 43.14 -3.30
C ARG A 206 -63.14 42.15 -3.83
N LEU A 207 -62.79 42.24 -5.12
CA LEU A 207 -61.77 41.36 -5.71
C LEU A 207 -60.39 41.52 -5.05
N ALA A 208 -60.00 42.74 -4.68
CA ALA A 208 -58.75 42.96 -3.95
C ALA A 208 -58.77 42.33 -2.54
N LEU A 209 -59.89 42.50 -1.84
CA LEU A 209 -60.14 41.92 -0.51
C LEU A 209 -60.16 40.38 -0.55
N ASP A 210 -60.80 39.79 -1.56
CA ASP A 210 -60.83 38.32 -1.76
C ASP A 210 -59.42 37.76 -1.94
N GLU A 211 -58.59 38.41 -2.75
CA GLU A 211 -57.19 37.97 -2.97
C GLU A 211 -56.31 38.19 -1.72
N ILE A 212 -56.57 39.22 -0.90
CA ILE A 212 -55.92 39.39 0.42
C ILE A 212 -56.36 38.27 1.38
N HIS A 213 -57.65 37.95 1.44
CA HIS A 213 -58.18 36.89 2.30
C HIS A 213 -57.60 35.52 1.93
N ARG A 214 -57.48 35.19 0.63
CA ARG A 214 -56.83 33.95 0.19
C ARG A 214 -55.43 33.78 0.79
N VAL A 215 -54.61 34.83 0.74
CA VAL A 215 -53.26 34.79 1.33
C VAL A 215 -53.33 34.65 2.86
N ARG A 216 -54.24 35.36 3.52
CA ARG A 216 -54.43 35.25 4.98
C ARG A 216 -54.90 33.85 5.41
N GLU A 217 -55.77 33.22 4.63
CA GLU A 217 -56.28 31.86 4.87
C GLU A 217 -55.21 30.79 4.63
N ASP A 218 -54.36 30.97 3.62
CA ASP A 218 -53.25 30.06 3.32
C ASP A 218 -52.07 30.23 4.28
N MET A 219 -51.92 31.39 4.91
CA MET A 219 -50.78 31.70 5.78
C MET A 219 -50.63 30.74 6.97
N PRO A 220 -51.68 30.35 7.72
CA PRO A 220 -51.61 29.27 8.71
C PRO A 220 -51.12 27.93 8.15
N PHE A 221 -51.52 27.58 6.91
CA PHE A 221 -51.06 26.37 6.25
C PHE A 221 -49.56 26.45 5.94
N THR A 222 -49.11 27.53 5.30
CA THR A 222 -47.68 27.75 5.03
C THR A 222 -46.85 27.80 6.31
N ARG A 223 -47.36 28.38 7.41
CA ARG A 223 -46.71 28.36 8.72
C ARG A 223 -46.55 26.94 9.29
N ARG A 224 -47.53 26.05 9.07
CA ARG A 224 -47.41 24.63 9.46
C ARG A 224 -46.37 23.91 8.60
N SER A 225 -46.48 24.02 7.28
CA SER A 225 -45.52 23.43 6.34
C SER A 225 -44.10 23.91 6.62
N TYR A 226 -43.92 25.18 6.97
CA TYR A 226 -42.66 25.76 7.44
C TYR A 226 -42.08 25.03 8.67
N ARG A 227 -42.88 24.88 9.73
CA ARG A 227 -42.42 24.21 10.98
C ARG A 227 -42.00 22.77 10.71
N ASP A 228 -42.75 22.07 9.87
CA ASP A 228 -42.44 20.70 9.47
C ASP A 228 -41.15 20.63 8.64
N LEU A 229 -40.97 21.59 7.73
CA LEU A 229 -39.79 21.70 6.89
C LEU A 229 -38.51 21.94 7.70
N VAL A 230 -38.55 22.87 8.67
CA VAL A 230 -37.43 23.14 9.58
C VAL A 230 -37.12 21.90 10.42
N SER A 231 -38.13 21.25 10.97
CA SER A 231 -37.97 20.03 11.76
C SER A 231 -37.39 18.88 10.92
N HIS A 232 -37.83 18.75 9.68
CA HIS A 232 -37.29 17.79 8.72
C HIS A 232 -35.84 18.11 8.36
N ALA A 233 -35.50 19.37 8.08
CA ALA A 233 -34.14 19.80 7.78
C ALA A 233 -33.18 19.45 8.94
N ARG A 234 -33.56 19.78 10.18
CA ARG A 234 -32.78 19.41 11.39
C ARG A 234 -32.56 17.91 11.52
N ARG A 235 -33.63 17.11 11.35
CA ARG A 235 -33.53 15.65 11.40
C ARG A 235 -32.58 15.12 10.32
N LYS A 236 -32.67 15.65 9.10
CA LYS A 236 -31.81 15.26 7.98
C LYS A 236 -30.34 15.61 8.25
N LEU A 237 -30.05 16.82 8.71
CA LEU A 237 -28.68 17.22 9.07
C LEU A 237 -28.10 16.36 10.20
N ASN A 238 -28.88 16.07 11.23
CA ASN A 238 -28.47 15.17 12.31
C ASN A 238 -28.20 13.74 11.80
N HIS A 239 -29.03 13.24 10.89
CA HIS A 239 -28.82 11.93 10.28
C HIS A 239 -27.53 11.89 9.44
N LEU A 240 -27.28 12.91 8.62
CA LEU A 240 -26.03 13.04 7.85
C LEU A 240 -24.80 13.10 8.77
N ARG A 241 -24.89 13.81 9.90
CA ARG A 241 -23.83 13.86 10.92
C ARG A 241 -23.52 12.46 11.48
N LYS A 242 -24.56 11.73 11.91
CA LYS A 242 -24.39 10.36 12.44
C LYS A 242 -23.79 9.43 11.38
N GLN A 243 -24.26 9.53 10.13
CA GLN A 243 -23.74 8.73 9.03
C GLN A 243 -22.26 9.02 8.76
N ALA A 244 -21.85 10.29 8.76
CA ALA A 244 -20.45 10.67 8.58
C ALA A 244 -19.56 10.14 9.71
N ILE A 245 -20.00 10.25 10.96
CA ILE A 245 -19.28 9.73 12.14
C ILE A 245 -19.10 8.20 12.03
N ASN A 246 -20.17 7.46 11.71
CA ASN A 246 -20.09 6.01 11.56
C ASN A 246 -19.13 5.60 10.44
N ARG A 247 -19.27 6.21 9.26
CA ARG A 247 -18.38 5.91 8.12
C ARG A 247 -16.92 6.27 8.41
N ALA A 248 -16.67 7.30 9.21
CA ALA A 248 -15.33 7.68 9.64
C ALA A 248 -14.75 6.64 10.61
N ARG A 249 -15.55 6.15 11.57
CA ARG A 249 -15.14 5.05 12.45
C ARG A 249 -14.76 3.81 11.66
N ASP A 250 -15.61 3.40 10.71
CA ASP A 250 -15.33 2.25 9.84
C ASP A 250 -14.04 2.46 9.02
N ALA A 251 -13.77 3.69 8.57
CA ALA A 251 -12.53 4.02 7.86
C ALA A 251 -11.28 3.87 8.74
N VAL A 252 -11.36 4.26 10.02
CA VAL A 252 -10.27 4.09 11.00
C VAL A 252 -10.04 2.62 11.30
N GLU A 253 -11.10 1.83 11.48
CA GLU A 253 -10.99 0.37 11.71
C GLU A 253 -10.35 -0.34 10.52
N ASP A 254 -10.77 -0.01 9.29
CA ASP A 254 -10.18 -0.57 8.07
C ASP A 254 -8.71 -0.20 7.91
N TYR A 255 -8.32 1.03 8.30
CA TYR A 255 -6.92 1.46 8.29
C TYR A 255 -6.08 0.66 9.28
N LYS A 256 -6.54 0.50 10.53
CA LYS A 256 -5.86 -0.32 11.55
C LYS A 256 -5.71 -1.78 11.12
N TYR A 257 -6.71 -2.33 10.44
CA TYR A 257 -6.64 -3.68 9.86
C TYR A 257 -5.58 -3.78 8.75
N CYS A 258 -5.50 -2.78 7.87
CA CYS A 258 -4.54 -2.71 6.78
C CYS A 258 -3.09 -2.70 7.32
N LEU A 259 -2.82 -1.89 8.35
CA LEU A 259 -1.53 -1.83 9.02
C LEU A 259 -1.10 -3.20 9.58
N ARG A 260 -1.98 -3.88 10.32
CA ARG A 260 -1.69 -5.21 10.90
C ARG A 260 -1.37 -6.25 9.84
N ARG A 261 -2.07 -6.22 8.71
CA ARG A 261 -1.82 -7.18 7.62
C ARG A 261 -0.48 -6.92 6.93
N GLY A 262 -0.10 -5.65 6.74
CA GLY A 262 1.20 -5.28 6.18
C GLY A 262 2.37 -5.71 7.07
N THR A 263 2.25 -5.54 8.39
CA THR A 263 3.27 -5.99 9.35
C THR A 263 3.37 -7.51 9.42
N GLU A 264 2.24 -8.24 9.39
CA GLU A 264 2.22 -9.71 9.39
C GLU A 264 2.98 -10.33 8.21
N GLN A 265 2.78 -9.78 7.00
CA GLN A 265 3.42 -10.29 5.80
C GLN A 265 4.95 -10.02 5.81
N THR A 266 5.34 -8.86 6.31
CA THR A 266 6.75 -8.47 6.46
C THR A 266 7.46 -9.34 7.49
N THR A 267 6.85 -9.56 8.66
CA THR A 267 7.39 -10.44 9.72
C THR A 267 7.63 -11.85 9.21
N LYS A 268 6.63 -12.46 8.53
CA LYS A 268 6.78 -13.81 7.98
C LYS A 268 7.90 -13.90 6.95
N SER A 269 8.04 -12.89 6.08
CA SER A 269 9.12 -12.83 5.11
C SER A 269 10.49 -12.77 5.77
N LEU A 270 10.64 -11.98 6.84
CA LEU A 270 11.89 -11.84 7.58
C LEU A 270 12.26 -13.11 8.36
N VAL A 271 11.29 -13.73 9.04
CA VAL A 271 11.51 -15.01 9.74
C VAL A 271 11.96 -16.08 8.75
N HIS A 272 11.32 -16.18 7.59
CA HIS A 272 11.71 -17.13 6.56
C HIS A 272 13.14 -16.89 6.04
N LYS A 273 13.54 -15.62 5.88
CA LYS A 273 14.94 -15.26 5.57
C LYS A 273 15.90 -15.80 6.63
N PHE A 274 15.64 -15.55 7.91
CA PHE A 274 16.54 -15.99 8.99
C PHE A 274 16.64 -17.52 9.10
N GLU A 275 15.54 -18.24 8.89
CA GLU A 275 15.53 -19.71 8.81
C GLU A 275 16.39 -20.20 7.65
N THR A 276 16.27 -19.54 6.49
CA THR A 276 17.06 -19.85 5.29
C THR A 276 18.55 -19.60 5.53
N ASP A 277 18.93 -18.48 6.16
CA ASP A 277 20.32 -18.18 6.50
C ASP A 277 20.91 -19.23 7.47
N ALA A 278 20.13 -19.64 8.47
CA ALA A 278 20.53 -20.68 9.41
C ALA A 278 20.68 -22.07 8.75
N ALA A 279 19.83 -22.40 7.79
CA ALA A 279 19.92 -23.65 7.03
C ALA A 279 21.12 -23.62 6.06
N THR A 280 21.26 -22.55 5.28
CA THR A 280 22.36 -22.35 4.31
C THR A 280 23.72 -22.34 5.00
N SER A 281 23.86 -21.70 6.15
CA SER A 281 25.13 -21.72 6.90
C SER A 281 25.51 -23.13 7.38
N ARG A 282 24.55 -24.04 7.58
CA ARG A 282 24.80 -25.44 7.95
C ARG A 282 25.27 -26.25 6.75
N THR A 283 24.59 -26.10 5.61
CA THR A 283 24.96 -26.82 4.38
C THR A 283 26.33 -26.38 3.87
N LEU A 284 26.61 -25.07 3.88
CA LEU A 284 27.92 -24.51 3.54
C LEU A 284 29.02 -25.07 4.45
N GLN A 285 28.78 -25.19 5.75
CA GLN A 285 29.79 -25.76 6.64
C GLN A 285 30.19 -27.20 6.26
N GLU A 286 29.21 -28.05 5.93
CA GLU A 286 29.50 -29.42 5.54
C GLU A 286 30.27 -29.48 4.22
N TYR A 287 29.87 -28.64 3.26
CA TYR A 287 30.57 -28.49 1.99
C TYR A 287 32.03 -28.05 2.19
N ASP A 288 32.26 -26.99 2.96
CA ASP A 288 33.60 -26.43 3.19
C ASP A 288 34.52 -27.44 3.89
N LYS A 289 34.00 -28.24 4.83
CA LYS A 289 34.78 -29.30 5.48
C LYS A 289 35.26 -30.37 4.50
N ASN A 290 34.38 -30.79 3.60
CA ASN A 290 34.71 -31.78 2.58
C ASN A 290 35.71 -31.20 1.57
N GLN A 291 35.54 -29.93 1.21
CA GLN A 291 36.45 -29.22 0.33
C GLN A 291 37.85 -29.06 0.94
N MET A 292 37.96 -28.64 2.20
CA MET A 292 39.24 -28.54 2.91
C MET A 292 39.97 -29.88 3.01
N ARG A 293 39.24 -31.00 3.23
CA ARG A 293 39.83 -32.35 3.21
C ARG A 293 40.38 -32.69 1.84
N SER A 294 39.57 -32.51 0.80
CA SER A 294 39.97 -32.76 -0.59
C SER A 294 41.21 -31.94 -0.99
N TRP A 295 41.28 -30.66 -0.59
CA TRP A 295 42.46 -29.83 -0.83
C TRP A 295 43.70 -30.32 -0.09
N ALA A 296 43.56 -30.72 1.18
CA ALA A 296 44.67 -31.26 1.94
C ALA A 296 45.21 -32.57 1.32
N ASP A 297 44.32 -33.47 0.91
CA ASP A 297 44.69 -34.73 0.26
C ASP A 297 45.37 -34.46 -1.09
N THR A 298 44.82 -33.55 -1.89
CA THR A 298 45.40 -33.13 -3.19
C THR A 298 46.78 -32.54 -3.00
N ALA A 299 46.96 -31.64 -2.03
CA ALA A 299 48.26 -31.03 -1.73
C ALA A 299 49.27 -32.09 -1.26
N GLN A 300 48.85 -33.07 -0.47
CA GLN A 300 49.73 -34.15 -0.04
C GLN A 300 50.20 -35.02 -1.21
N VAL A 301 49.30 -35.35 -2.15
CA VAL A 301 49.64 -36.09 -3.37
C VAL A 301 50.60 -35.28 -4.24
N GLN A 302 50.33 -34.00 -4.47
CA GLN A 302 51.21 -33.13 -5.27
C GLN A 302 52.62 -32.99 -4.68
N ARG A 303 52.75 -32.90 -3.35
CA ARG A 303 54.04 -32.89 -2.66
C ARG A 303 54.81 -34.21 -2.88
N LEU A 304 54.12 -35.35 -2.83
CA LEU A 304 54.70 -36.66 -3.09
C LEU A 304 55.16 -36.78 -4.55
N GLU A 305 54.31 -36.40 -5.49
CA GLU A 305 54.62 -36.42 -6.93
C GLU A 305 55.86 -35.59 -7.26
N ALA A 306 55.95 -34.37 -6.72
CA ALA A 306 57.13 -33.52 -6.86
C ALA A 306 58.40 -34.21 -6.34
N CYS A 307 58.37 -34.76 -5.13
CA CYS A 307 59.54 -35.47 -4.56
C CYS A 307 59.97 -36.67 -5.42
N VAL A 308 59.02 -37.49 -5.88
CA VAL A 308 59.30 -38.64 -6.76
C VAL A 308 59.92 -38.16 -8.07
N GLN A 309 59.40 -37.10 -8.68
CA GLN A 309 59.92 -36.54 -9.92
C GLN A 309 61.39 -36.11 -9.78
N TYR A 310 61.73 -35.33 -8.75
CA TYR A 310 63.11 -34.87 -8.54
C TYR A 310 64.06 -36.01 -8.13
N ARG A 311 63.59 -36.98 -7.33
CA ARG A 311 64.37 -38.20 -7.00
C ARG A 311 64.70 -39.03 -8.25
N LEU A 312 63.74 -39.20 -9.17
CA LEU A 312 63.99 -39.90 -10.43
C LEU A 312 65.05 -39.20 -11.27
N GLN A 313 65.07 -37.86 -11.30
CA GLN A 313 66.12 -37.10 -11.98
C GLN A 313 67.48 -37.32 -11.30
N MET A 314 67.54 -37.29 -9.97
CA MET A 314 68.77 -37.59 -9.22
C MET A 314 69.33 -38.98 -9.57
N ILE A 315 68.49 -40.02 -9.53
CA ILE A 315 68.89 -41.41 -9.82
C ILE A 315 69.46 -41.54 -11.24
N LYS A 316 68.83 -40.90 -12.24
CA LYS A 316 69.34 -40.90 -13.63
C LYS A 316 70.76 -40.35 -13.76
N HIS A 317 71.15 -39.42 -12.89
CA HIS A 317 72.50 -38.84 -12.88
C HIS A 317 73.48 -39.59 -11.98
N GLN A 318 73.00 -40.52 -11.15
CA GLN A 318 73.84 -41.36 -10.29
C GLN A 318 74.34 -42.63 -11.01
N GLU A 319 73.57 -43.14 -11.96
CA GLU A 319 73.87 -44.37 -12.67
C GLU A 319 74.96 -44.16 -13.75
N HIS A 320 76.21 -44.33 -13.34
CA HIS A 320 77.35 -44.41 -14.26
C HIS A 320 78.01 -45.79 -14.18
N ASN A 321 77.90 -46.55 -15.28
CA ASN A 321 78.50 -47.89 -15.38
C ASN A 321 79.96 -47.80 -15.83
N PHE A 322 80.87 -47.71 -14.87
CA PHE A 322 82.31 -47.81 -15.11
C PHE A 322 82.83 -49.23 -14.82
N LYS A 323 83.64 -49.79 -15.74
CA LYS A 323 84.31 -51.08 -15.56
C LYS A 323 85.48 -50.96 -14.57
N SER A 324 85.66 -51.96 -13.69
CA SER A 324 86.69 -51.98 -12.62
C SER A 324 88.08 -52.47 -13.04
N ASP A 325 88.27 -52.89 -14.28
CA ASP A 325 89.36 -53.83 -14.59
C ASP A 325 90.61 -53.16 -15.20
N ARG A 326 90.90 -51.89 -14.87
CA ARG A 326 91.98 -51.11 -15.52
C ARG A 326 93.28 -50.99 -14.71
N ASN A 327 93.24 -50.50 -13.46
CA ASN A 327 94.42 -50.27 -12.59
C ASN A 327 93.99 -50.01 -11.13
N ALA A 328 94.84 -50.27 -10.13
CA ALA A 328 94.61 -49.94 -8.71
C ALA A 328 94.26 -48.46 -8.49
N LYS A 329 95.00 -47.52 -9.12
CA LYS A 329 94.71 -46.08 -9.04
C LYS A 329 93.33 -45.71 -9.60
N TRP A 330 92.88 -46.40 -10.64
CA TRP A 330 91.55 -46.21 -11.21
C TRP A 330 90.46 -46.69 -10.24
N ASN A 331 90.68 -47.82 -9.57
CA ASN A 331 89.78 -48.34 -8.55
C ASN A 331 89.68 -47.41 -7.33
N ASP A 332 90.77 -46.78 -6.91
CA ASP A 332 90.75 -45.75 -5.85
C ASP A 332 89.92 -44.52 -6.27
N CYS A 333 90.08 -44.03 -7.51
CA CYS A 333 89.25 -42.92 -8.02
C CYS A 333 87.77 -43.32 -8.16
N LEU A 334 87.47 -44.55 -8.57
CA LEU A 334 86.09 -45.06 -8.61
C LEU A 334 85.47 -45.17 -7.20
N TYR A 335 86.27 -45.57 -6.21
CA TYR A 335 85.83 -45.62 -4.81
C TYR A 335 85.51 -44.22 -4.29
N ALA A 336 86.42 -43.25 -4.49
CA ALA A 336 86.21 -41.86 -4.12
C ALA A 336 84.96 -41.27 -4.80
N HIS A 337 84.78 -41.50 -6.10
CA HIS A 337 83.58 -41.09 -6.85
C HIS A 337 82.29 -41.65 -6.22
N ARG A 338 82.25 -42.96 -5.92
CA ARG A 338 81.09 -43.59 -5.30
C ARG A 338 80.79 -43.02 -3.92
N ASN A 339 81.83 -42.73 -3.13
CA ASN A 339 81.68 -42.14 -1.81
C ASN A 339 81.13 -40.72 -1.87
N ASP A 340 81.69 -39.86 -2.72
CA ASP A 340 81.27 -38.46 -2.87
C ASP A 340 79.85 -38.36 -3.45
N THR A 341 79.51 -39.23 -4.40
CA THR A 341 78.15 -39.31 -4.96
C THR A 341 77.13 -39.74 -3.90
N ARG A 342 77.49 -40.70 -3.03
CA ARG A 342 76.66 -41.10 -1.89
C ARG A 342 76.47 -39.95 -0.90
N GLN A 343 77.54 -39.22 -0.57
CA GLN A 343 77.48 -38.07 0.32
C GLN A 343 76.58 -36.96 -0.25
N ALA A 344 76.71 -36.67 -1.56
CA ALA A 344 75.84 -35.72 -2.24
C ALA A 344 74.36 -36.15 -2.20
N SER A 345 74.08 -37.45 -2.39
CA SER A 345 72.72 -38.01 -2.27
C SER A 345 72.17 -37.88 -0.84
N THR A 346 72.97 -38.19 0.18
CA THR A 346 72.56 -37.99 1.58
C THR A 346 72.22 -36.53 1.86
N GLN A 347 73.02 -35.59 1.35
CA GLN A 347 72.74 -34.17 1.49
C GLN A 347 71.46 -33.75 0.76
N TYR A 348 71.22 -34.25 -0.46
CA TYR A 348 69.97 -34.01 -1.18
C TYR A 348 68.75 -34.46 -0.36
N HIS A 349 68.78 -35.67 0.22
CA HIS A 349 67.68 -36.15 1.05
C HIS A 349 67.48 -35.33 2.33
N GLY A 350 68.55 -34.84 2.94
CA GLY A 350 68.48 -33.89 4.05
C GLY A 350 67.77 -32.58 3.66
N ASN A 351 68.17 -32.00 2.54
CA ASN A 351 67.56 -30.78 2.00
C ASN A 351 66.10 -30.99 1.60
N GLU A 352 65.79 -32.11 0.93
CA GLU A 352 64.42 -32.51 0.57
C GLU A 352 63.52 -32.59 1.80
N GLN A 353 63.98 -33.23 2.88
CA GLN A 353 63.22 -33.30 4.12
C GLN A 353 62.98 -31.90 4.73
N GLN A 354 63.95 -31.00 4.65
CA GLN A 354 63.78 -29.62 5.10
C GLN A 354 62.76 -28.87 4.23
N CYS A 355 62.82 -28.99 2.91
CA CYS A 355 61.85 -28.40 1.98
C CYS A 355 60.43 -28.89 2.30
N LEU A 356 60.25 -30.19 2.55
CA LEU A 356 58.96 -30.77 2.92
C LEU A 356 58.44 -30.25 4.26
N ARG A 357 59.30 -30.13 5.27
CA ARG A 357 58.92 -29.55 6.57
C ARG A 357 58.48 -28.10 6.43
N GLN A 358 59.18 -27.32 5.62
CA GLN A 358 58.82 -25.92 5.36
C GLN A 358 57.51 -25.81 4.57
N ALA A 359 57.29 -26.67 3.59
CA ALA A 359 56.03 -26.68 2.83
C ALA A 359 54.83 -27.06 3.72
N ALA A 360 55.03 -27.87 4.76
CA ALA A 360 53.97 -28.34 5.65
C ALA A 360 53.81 -27.51 6.94
N SER A 361 54.69 -26.54 7.23
CA SER A 361 54.76 -25.91 8.55
C SER A 361 53.53 -25.07 8.91
N GLU A 362 52.89 -24.45 7.90
CA GLU A 362 51.75 -23.55 8.10
C GLU A 362 50.39 -24.23 7.83
N ASP A 363 50.37 -25.51 7.42
CA ASP A 363 49.13 -26.24 7.09
C ASP A 363 48.13 -26.24 8.24
N VAL A 364 48.61 -26.36 9.47
CA VAL A 364 47.77 -26.38 10.67
C VAL A 364 47.22 -25.00 10.98
N GLU A 365 48.07 -23.98 10.93
CA GLU A 365 47.70 -22.59 11.23
C GLU A 365 46.64 -22.07 10.26
N GLN A 366 46.82 -22.29 8.95
CA GLN A 366 45.85 -21.84 7.95
C GLN A 366 44.50 -22.56 8.07
N LYS A 367 44.51 -23.84 8.47
CA LYS A 367 43.26 -24.57 8.78
C LYS A 367 42.57 -24.04 10.04
N GLU A 368 43.33 -23.70 11.08
CA GLU A 368 42.78 -23.12 12.30
C GLU A 368 42.11 -21.76 12.05
N ASN A 369 42.63 -20.95 11.13
CA ASN A 369 42.00 -19.69 10.72
C ASN A 369 40.57 -19.91 10.19
N VAL A 370 40.35 -20.92 9.33
CA VAL A 370 39.01 -21.26 8.84
C VAL A 370 38.13 -21.80 9.97
N LYS A 371 38.67 -22.69 10.82
CA LYS A 371 37.92 -23.28 11.95
C LYS A 371 37.46 -22.24 12.97
N LEU A 372 38.23 -21.17 13.17
CA LEU A 372 37.86 -20.06 14.05
C LEU A 372 36.52 -19.44 13.59
N TRP A 373 36.40 -19.13 12.30
CA TRP A 373 35.16 -18.58 11.75
C TRP A 373 34.01 -19.59 11.78
N GLU A 374 34.28 -20.89 11.58
CA GLU A 374 33.26 -21.92 11.77
C GLU A 374 32.70 -21.96 13.19
N LYS A 375 33.56 -21.76 14.19
CA LYS A 375 33.17 -21.72 15.60
C LYS A 375 32.25 -20.54 15.88
N GLU A 376 32.56 -19.36 15.34
CA GLU A 376 31.72 -18.16 15.49
C GLU A 376 30.37 -18.32 14.78
N ILE A 377 30.34 -18.85 13.55
CA ILE A 377 29.07 -19.18 12.86
C ILE A 377 28.26 -20.20 13.66
N SER A 378 28.93 -21.18 14.28
CA SER A 378 28.24 -22.14 15.14
C SER A 378 27.68 -21.53 16.42
N LYS A 379 28.35 -20.54 17.01
CA LYS A 379 27.82 -19.76 18.14
C LYS A 379 26.62 -18.94 17.69
N TRP A 380 26.71 -18.30 16.52
CA TRP A 380 25.60 -17.56 15.94
C TRP A 380 24.33 -18.42 15.80
N ARG A 381 24.46 -19.63 15.23
CA ARG A 381 23.32 -20.56 15.10
C ARG A 381 22.75 -21.01 16.45
N LYS A 382 23.59 -21.13 17.49
CA LYS A 382 23.13 -21.45 18.84
C LYS A 382 22.34 -20.27 19.44
N GLY A 383 22.84 -19.05 19.27
CA GLY A 383 22.15 -17.83 19.69
C GLY A 383 20.82 -17.64 18.95
N TYR A 384 20.78 -17.86 17.64
CA TYR A 384 19.52 -17.83 16.87
C TYR A 384 18.48 -18.82 17.40
N ARG A 385 18.88 -20.08 17.67
CA ARG A 385 17.98 -21.06 18.30
C ARG A 385 17.52 -20.65 19.69
N TYR A 386 18.40 -20.04 20.47
CA TYR A 386 18.05 -19.51 21.79
C TYR A 386 16.99 -18.40 21.67
N ILE A 387 17.16 -17.44 20.76
CA ILE A 387 16.19 -16.36 20.52
C ILE A 387 14.84 -16.93 20.09
N ILE A 388 14.80 -17.91 19.19
CA ILE A 388 13.56 -18.59 18.80
C ILE A 388 12.85 -19.19 20.01
N ASN A 389 13.59 -19.94 20.83
CA ASN A 389 13.01 -20.61 21.99
C ASN A 389 12.53 -19.59 23.04
N LEU A 390 13.34 -18.56 23.33
CA LEU A 390 12.99 -17.48 24.24
C LEU A 390 11.68 -16.80 23.82
N CYS A 391 11.57 -16.38 22.56
CA CYS A 391 10.37 -15.72 22.05
C CYS A 391 9.13 -16.63 22.04
N ARG A 392 9.32 -17.95 21.85
CA ARG A 392 8.24 -18.94 21.94
C ARG A 392 7.80 -19.14 23.40
N ASP A 393 8.73 -19.15 24.34
CA ASP A 393 8.44 -19.30 25.78
C ASP A 393 7.75 -18.05 26.35
N GLU A 394 8.13 -16.86 25.87
CA GLU A 394 7.47 -15.58 26.22
C GLU A 394 6.06 -15.46 25.62
N ASN A 395 5.79 -16.11 24.48
CA ASN A 395 4.52 -16.00 23.74
C ASN A 395 3.96 -17.38 23.35
N PRO A 396 3.59 -18.24 24.31
CA PRO A 396 3.25 -19.65 24.05
C PRO A 396 1.98 -19.82 23.21
N GLU A 397 1.00 -18.93 23.37
CA GLU A 397 -0.30 -19.04 22.70
C GLU A 397 -0.34 -18.29 21.35
N ASN A 398 0.58 -17.34 21.12
CA ASN A 398 0.52 -16.45 19.96
C ASN A 398 1.79 -16.55 19.11
N LYS A 399 1.72 -17.42 18.09
CA LYS A 399 2.80 -17.63 17.13
C LYS A 399 3.26 -16.33 16.45
N TYR A 400 2.34 -15.42 16.13
CA TYR A 400 2.70 -14.17 15.47
C TYR A 400 3.53 -13.26 16.38
N MET A 401 3.17 -13.16 17.67
CA MET A 401 3.93 -12.38 18.64
C MET A 401 5.32 -12.99 18.88
N ALA A 402 5.42 -14.32 18.92
CA ALA A 402 6.71 -15.00 18.96
C ALA A 402 7.59 -14.67 17.73
N GLU A 403 7.02 -14.72 16.51
CA GLU A 403 7.72 -14.36 15.28
C GLU A 403 8.15 -12.87 15.27
N GLN A 404 7.29 -11.96 15.72
CA GLN A 404 7.60 -10.53 15.82
C GLN A 404 8.69 -10.26 16.87
N CYS A 405 8.67 -10.98 17.99
CA CYS A 405 9.73 -10.96 18.99
C CYS A 405 11.08 -11.35 18.37
N VAL A 406 11.12 -12.44 17.59
CA VAL A 406 12.36 -12.87 16.90
C VAL A 406 12.85 -11.77 15.95
N VAL A 407 11.97 -11.23 15.11
CA VAL A 407 12.35 -10.14 14.18
C VAL A 407 12.92 -8.94 14.93
N ARG A 408 12.30 -8.55 16.04
CA ARG A 408 12.76 -7.44 16.86
C ARG A 408 14.16 -7.68 17.44
N TYR A 409 14.42 -8.85 18.02
CA TYR A 409 15.76 -9.20 18.51
C TYR A 409 16.80 -9.21 17.37
N MET A 410 16.45 -9.83 16.25
CA MET A 410 17.36 -9.94 15.10
C MET A 410 17.76 -8.57 14.53
N GLN A 411 16.81 -7.65 14.41
CA GLN A 411 17.05 -6.31 13.85
C GLN A 411 17.72 -5.36 14.84
N ASN A 412 17.27 -5.35 16.10
CA ASN A 412 17.81 -4.43 17.10
C ASN A 412 19.29 -4.70 17.37
N ASP A 413 19.67 -5.97 17.47
CA ASP A 413 21.04 -6.37 17.75
C ASP A 413 21.85 -6.60 16.46
N LYS A 414 21.26 -6.31 15.28
CA LYS A 414 21.84 -6.53 13.95
C LYS A 414 22.39 -7.94 13.77
N TYR A 415 21.70 -8.90 14.36
CA TYR A 415 22.11 -10.30 14.36
C TYR A 415 22.01 -10.92 12.97
N ASP A 416 21.13 -10.40 12.12
CA ASP A 416 21.00 -10.80 10.72
C ASP A 416 22.16 -10.27 9.85
N GLU A 417 22.65 -9.05 10.10
CA GLU A 417 23.86 -8.55 9.43
C GLU A 417 25.11 -9.34 9.84
N LEU A 418 25.18 -9.76 11.11
CA LEU A 418 26.33 -10.49 11.66
C LEU A 418 26.59 -11.81 10.93
N ILE A 419 25.56 -12.60 10.59
CA ILE A 419 25.77 -13.88 9.89
C ILE A 419 26.33 -13.68 8.49
N HIS A 420 25.88 -12.66 7.77
CA HIS A 420 26.39 -12.33 6.44
C HIS A 420 27.88 -11.98 6.50
N ARG A 421 28.27 -11.16 7.48
CA ARG A 421 29.67 -10.79 7.70
C ARG A 421 30.53 -12.00 8.08
N LEU A 422 30.03 -12.88 8.95
CA LEU A 422 30.75 -14.10 9.34
C LEU A 422 30.96 -15.04 8.15
N LEU A 423 29.94 -15.22 7.30
CA LEU A 423 30.06 -16.03 6.08
C LEU A 423 31.08 -15.46 5.11
N GLN A 424 31.10 -14.13 4.92
CA GLN A 424 32.11 -13.46 4.07
C GLN A 424 33.52 -13.65 4.62
N LEU A 425 33.74 -13.45 5.92
CA LEU A 425 35.06 -13.64 6.55
C LEU A 425 35.54 -15.09 6.43
N LYS A 426 34.62 -16.06 6.58
CA LYS A 426 34.95 -17.47 6.35
C LYS A 426 35.35 -17.72 4.89
N GLN A 427 34.62 -17.15 3.93
CA GLN A 427 34.94 -17.30 2.52
C GLN A 427 36.33 -16.75 2.19
N VAL A 428 36.69 -15.58 2.74
CA VAL A 428 38.04 -15.01 2.60
C VAL A 428 39.10 -15.95 3.19
N ALA A 429 38.85 -16.52 4.37
CA ALA A 429 39.78 -17.49 4.98
C ALA A 429 39.91 -18.78 4.16
N MET A 430 38.82 -19.27 3.56
CA MET A 430 38.82 -20.43 2.65
C MET A 430 39.67 -20.17 1.41
N THR A 431 39.50 -19.00 0.77
CA THR A 431 40.33 -18.59 -0.37
C THR A 431 41.79 -18.47 0.03
N GLY A 432 42.09 -17.86 1.18
CA GLY A 432 43.45 -17.76 1.70
C GLY A 432 44.12 -19.12 1.92
N LEU A 433 43.38 -20.12 2.42
CA LEU A 433 43.88 -21.49 2.56
C LEU A 433 44.20 -22.14 1.21
N GLN A 434 43.37 -21.92 0.19
CA GLN A 434 43.60 -22.43 -1.16
C GLN A 434 44.83 -21.79 -1.81
N ASP A 435 44.99 -20.47 -1.67
CA ASP A 435 46.15 -19.72 -2.16
C ASP A 435 47.43 -20.16 -1.45
N TYR A 436 47.34 -20.43 -0.14
CA TYR A 436 48.44 -21.01 0.63
C TYR A 436 48.88 -22.37 0.06
N TYR A 437 47.95 -23.29 -0.23
CA TYR A 437 48.33 -24.59 -0.81
C TYR A 437 49.04 -24.44 -2.16
N SER A 438 48.54 -23.55 -3.01
CA SER A 438 49.13 -23.29 -4.33
C SER A 438 50.53 -22.68 -4.21
N SER A 439 50.72 -21.72 -3.30
CA SER A 439 52.01 -21.06 -3.07
C SER A 439 53.03 -21.95 -2.35
N SER A 440 52.59 -22.76 -1.39
CA SER A 440 53.38 -23.79 -0.70
C SER A 440 53.93 -24.82 -1.69
N GLN A 441 53.11 -25.29 -2.63
CA GLN A 441 53.55 -26.19 -3.69
C GLN A 441 54.63 -25.54 -4.59
N ALA A 442 54.41 -24.31 -5.04
CA ALA A 442 55.39 -23.58 -5.84
C ALA A 442 56.69 -23.28 -5.08
N ALA A 443 56.63 -23.10 -3.75
CA ALA A 443 57.81 -22.96 -2.90
C ALA A 443 58.57 -24.28 -2.77
N LEU A 444 57.85 -25.40 -2.59
CA LEU A 444 58.44 -26.74 -2.55
C LEU A 444 59.18 -27.05 -3.86
N ASP A 445 58.55 -26.82 -5.01
CA ASP A 445 59.17 -27.08 -6.32
C ASP A 445 60.46 -26.28 -6.52
N ARG A 446 60.47 -25.00 -6.13
CA ARG A 446 61.69 -24.17 -6.16
C ARG A 446 62.78 -24.71 -5.24
N CYS A 447 62.42 -25.15 -4.03
CA CYS A 447 63.36 -25.70 -3.06
C CYS A 447 63.97 -27.04 -3.52
N LEU A 448 63.15 -27.93 -4.07
CA LEU A 448 63.60 -29.21 -4.64
C LEU A 448 64.48 -29.01 -5.87
N ASN A 449 64.13 -28.07 -6.76
CA ASN A 449 64.95 -27.74 -7.92
C ASN A 449 66.33 -27.19 -7.53
N ALA A 450 66.38 -26.30 -6.53
CA ALA A 450 67.65 -25.79 -5.99
C ALA A 450 68.50 -26.92 -5.37
N SER A 451 67.86 -27.83 -4.62
CA SER A 451 68.52 -28.99 -4.01
C SER A 451 69.06 -29.96 -5.07
N LEU A 452 68.29 -30.23 -6.13
CA LEU A 452 68.74 -31.05 -7.25
C LEU A 452 69.89 -30.38 -7.99
N SER A 453 69.81 -29.07 -8.25
CA SER A 453 70.88 -28.33 -8.93
C SER A 453 72.22 -28.44 -8.18
N GLN A 454 72.20 -28.26 -6.85
CA GLN A 454 73.37 -28.45 -6.01
C GLN A 454 73.92 -29.89 -6.06
N TYR A 455 73.03 -30.89 -6.08
CA TYR A 455 73.43 -32.29 -6.25
C TYR A 455 74.13 -32.49 -7.61
N LEU A 456 73.54 -32.00 -8.70
CA LEU A 456 74.10 -32.15 -10.05
C LEU A 456 75.45 -31.45 -10.20
N ASP A 457 75.64 -30.28 -9.61
CA ASP A 457 76.92 -29.57 -9.63
C ASP A 457 78.02 -30.37 -8.90
N ARG A 458 77.67 -31.03 -7.79
CA ARG A 458 78.59 -31.93 -7.10
C ARG A 458 78.93 -33.16 -7.94
N VAL A 459 77.93 -33.80 -8.54
CA VAL A 459 78.16 -34.94 -9.44
C VAL A 459 79.06 -34.53 -10.61
N ARG A 460 78.83 -33.37 -11.24
CA ARG A 460 79.72 -32.83 -12.29
C ARG A 460 81.14 -32.59 -11.80
N ALA A 461 81.31 -32.04 -10.60
CA ALA A 461 82.64 -31.84 -10.01
C ALA A 461 83.37 -33.17 -9.79
N VAL A 462 82.68 -34.18 -9.26
CA VAL A 462 83.22 -35.54 -9.07
C VAL A 462 83.57 -36.18 -10.42
N MET A 463 82.71 -36.03 -11.44
CA MET A 463 82.95 -36.52 -12.80
C MET A 463 84.17 -35.87 -13.45
N ASN A 464 84.40 -34.57 -13.21
CA ASN A 464 85.60 -33.88 -13.70
C ASN A 464 86.89 -34.44 -13.07
N VAL A 465 86.85 -34.81 -11.78
CA VAL A 465 87.97 -35.48 -11.10
C VAL A 465 88.19 -36.88 -11.66
N LEU A 466 87.11 -37.65 -11.86
CA LEU A 466 87.18 -38.99 -12.43
C LEU A 466 87.77 -38.97 -13.85
N ASN A 467 87.40 -38.00 -14.68
CA ASN A 467 87.94 -37.84 -16.03
C ASN A 467 89.46 -37.54 -16.01
N LYS A 468 89.93 -36.73 -15.05
CA LYS A 468 91.37 -36.52 -14.85
C LYS A 468 92.08 -37.82 -14.46
N CYS A 469 91.51 -38.63 -13.56
CA CYS A 469 92.09 -39.94 -13.21
C CYS A 469 92.17 -40.87 -14.43
N TYR A 470 91.15 -40.85 -15.29
CA TYR A 470 91.13 -41.64 -16.52
C TYR A 470 92.23 -41.24 -17.50
N SER A 471 92.59 -39.95 -17.57
CA SER A 471 93.65 -39.45 -18.45
C SER A 471 95.08 -39.68 -17.94
N ILE A 472 95.25 -40.09 -16.68
CA ILE A 472 96.56 -40.35 -16.05
C ILE A 472 96.97 -41.83 -16.20
N THR A 473 96.01 -42.71 -16.49
CA THR A 473 96.24 -44.10 -16.95
C THR A 473 96.39 -44.14 -18.45
#